data_AF-A0A1G5UVD4-F1
#
_entry.id   AF-A0A1G5UVD4-F1
#
_cell.length_a   1.000
_cell.length_b   1.000
_cell.length_c   1.000
_cell.angle_alpha   90.00
_cell.angle_beta   90.00
_cell.angle_gamma   90.00
#
_symmetry.space_group_name_H-M   'P 1'
#
loop_
_entity.id
_entity.type
_entity.pdbx_description
1 polymer ?
#
loop_
_entity_poly.entity_id
_entity_poly.type
_entity_poly.pdbx_seq_one_letter_code
_entity_poly.pdbx_strand_id
1 'polypeptide(L)' 'MYPTHKKIKRSRYEKLKKDYLKKDRTLHSLYMELNEEIHIERQTFFRLIDMIRMEEGYKPLNRKK' A
#
# COMPACT_ATOMS: atom_id res chain seq x y z
N MET A 1 11.58 9.20 -13.22
CA MET A 1 12.11 9.42 -11.85
C MET A 1 11.00 9.07 -10.87
N TYR A 2 11.16 8.02 -10.06
CA TYR A 2 10.18 7.69 -9.00
C TYR A 2 10.48 8.55 -7.77
N PRO A 3 9.50 9.28 -7.21
CA PRO A 3 9.73 10.07 -6.01
C PRO A 3 9.99 9.13 -4.84
N THR A 4 11.20 9.22 -4.30
CA THR A 4 11.71 8.69 -3.03
C THR A 4 10.65 8.14 -2.06
N HIS A 5 10.34 6.84 -2.18
CA HIS A 5 9.89 6.01 -1.06
C HIS A 5 11.08 5.70 -0.13
N LYS A 6 11.65 6.73 0.51
CA LYS A 6 12.73 6.56 1.48
C LYS A 6 12.33 5.75 2.74
N LYS A 7 11.05 5.37 2.89
CA LYS A 7 10.54 4.63 4.06
C LYS A 7 10.18 3.16 3.81
N ILE A 8 10.06 2.69 2.57
CA ILE A 8 9.71 1.28 2.30
C ILE A 8 10.67 0.66 1.29
N LYS A 9 11.23 -0.51 1.61
CA LYS A 9 12.05 -1.27 0.66
C LYS A 9 11.18 -1.69 -0.53
N ARG A 10 11.74 -1.62 -1.75
CA ARG A 10 11.04 -2.00 -2.99
C ARG A 10 10.41 -3.40 -2.92
N SER A 11 11.14 -4.38 -2.37
CA SER A 11 10.64 -5.75 -2.17
C SER A 11 9.36 -5.81 -1.32
N ARG A 12 9.21 -4.95 -0.30
CA ARG A 12 8.01 -4.87 0.53
C ARG A 12 6.83 -4.25 -0.21
N TYR A 13 7.10 -3.21 -1.00
CA TYR A 13 6.08 -2.61 -1.86
C TYR A 13 5.55 -3.64 -2.88
N GLU A 14 6.44 -4.40 -3.51
CA GLU A 14 6.07 -5.44 -4.46
C GLU A 14 5.28 -6.58 -3.80
N LYS A 15 5.65 -6.97 -2.57
CA LYS A 15 4.87 -7.92 -1.76
C LYS A 15 3.47 -7.37 -1.48
N LEU A 16 3.38 -6.16 -0.92
CA LEU A 16 2.10 -5.49 -0.64
C LEU A 16 1.22 -5.39 -1.90
N LYS A 17 1.81 -5.03 -3.05
CA LYS A 17 1.12 -4.97 -4.34
C LYS A 17 0.57 -6.34 -4.73
N LYS A 18 1.37 -7.40 -4.67
CA LYS A 18 0.93 -8.77 -4.98
C LYS A 18 -0.20 -9.24 -4.05
N ASP A 19 -0.05 -9.05 -2.74
CA ASP A 19 -1.06 -9.45 -1.76
C ASP A 19 -2.36 -8.65 -1.93
N TYR A 20 -2.27 -7.34 -2.20
CA TYR A 20 -3.44 -6.51 -2.50
C TYR A 20 -4.16 -6.94 -3.79
N LEU A 21 -3.41 -7.22 -4.86
CA LEU A 21 -3.99 -7.63 -6.14
C LEU A 21 -4.56 -9.05 -6.13
N LYS A 22 -4.04 -9.93 -5.28
CA LYS A 22 -4.63 -11.25 -5.04
C LYS A 22 -6.06 -11.18 -4.49
N LYS A 23 -6.49 -10.05 -3.91
CA LYS A 23 -7.81 -9.83 -3.28
C LYS A 23 -8.18 -10.86 -2.19
N ASP A 24 -7.22 -11.64 -1.73
CA ASP A 24 -7.40 -12.69 -0.73
C ASP A 24 -7.50 -12.10 0.69
N ARG A 25 -6.96 -10.89 0.89
CA ARG A 25 -6.82 -10.24 2.19
C ARG A 25 -7.52 -8.89 2.24
N THR A 26 -8.05 -8.55 3.42
CA THR A 26 -8.62 -7.22 3.66
C THR A 26 -7.53 -6.15 3.79
N LEU A 27 -7.86 -4.90 3.49
CA LEU A 27 -6.97 -3.75 3.71
C LEU A 27 -6.49 -3.64 5.17
N HIS A 28 -7.34 -4.04 6.12
CA HIS A 28 -6.98 -4.04 7.53
C HIS A 28 -5.88 -5.07 7.85
N SER A 29 -6.02 -6.30 7.34
CA SER A 29 -5.00 -7.34 7.52
C SER A 29 -3.67 -6.96 6.86
N LEU A 30 -3.72 -6.41 5.65
CA LEU A 30 -2.54 -5.89 4.95
C LEU A 30 -1.86 -4.75 5.72
N TYR A 31 -2.66 -3.87 6.33
CA TYR A 31 -2.14 -2.80 7.17
C TYR A 31 -1.47 -3.35 8.43
N MET A 32 -2.09 -4.29 9.13
CA MET A 32 -1.52 -4.88 10.34
C MET A 32 -0.19 -5.58 10.06
N GLU A 33 -0.10 -6.41 9.02
CA GLU A 33 1.16 -7.09 8.66
C GLU A 33 2.27 -6.09 8.36
N LEU A 34 1.96 -5.05 7.57
CA LEU A 34 2.95 -4.03 7.24
C LEU A 34 3.32 -3.17 8.45
N ASN A 35 2.37 -2.84 9.32
CA ASN A 35 2.60 -2.04 10.51
C ASN A 35 3.43 -2.79 11.56
N GLU A 36 3.23 -4.10 11.71
CA GLU A 36 4.03 -4.92 12.60
C GLU A 36 5.49 -5.00 12.13
N GLU A 37 5.72 -5.09 10.81
CA GLU A 37 7.06 -5.26 10.26
C GLU A 37 7.88 -3.97 10.21
N ILE A 38 7.25 -2.81 9.95
CA ILE A 38 7.96 -1.55 9.72
C ILE A 38 7.41 -0.34 10.46
N HIS A 39 6.39 -0.51 11.29
CA HIS A 39 5.69 0.57 12.00
C HIS A 39 5.31 1.72 11.06
N ILE A 40 4.18 1.54 10.35
CA ILE A 40 3.73 2.48 9.34
C ILE A 40 2.42 3.16 9.75
N GLU A 41 2.37 4.47 9.59
CA GLU A 41 1.13 5.20 9.80
C GLU A 41 0.06 4.75 8.81
N ARG A 42 -1.18 4.63 9.31
CA ARG A 42 -2.35 4.26 8.52
C ARG A 42 -2.50 5.11 7.26
N GLN A 43 -2.26 6.42 7.35
CA GLN A 43 -2.30 7.31 6.18
C GLN A 43 -1.27 6.93 5.11
N THR A 44 -0.05 6.59 5.52
CA THR A 44 1.02 6.19 4.61
C THR A 44 0.69 4.85 3.95
N PHE A 45 0.20 3.87 4.70
CA PHE A 45 -0.26 2.60 4.14
C PHE A 45 -1.28 2.83 3.03
N PHE A 46 -2.27 3.66 3.27
CA PHE A 46 -3.28 3.89 2.28
C PHE A 46 -2.79 4.66 1.05
N ARG A 47 -1.82 5.58 1.21
CA ARG A 47 -1.14 6.17 0.05
C ARG A 47 -0.46 5.10 -0.81
N LEU A 48 0.16 4.09 -0.19
CA LEU A 48 0.74 2.95 -0.93
C LEU A 48 -0.33 2.20 -1.72
N ILE A 49 -1.47 1.92 -1.10
CA ILE A 49 -2.61 1.28 -1.79
C ILE A 49 -3.14 2.15 -2.92
N ASP A 50 -3.25 3.46 -2.72
CA ASP A 50 -3.68 4.40 -3.76
C ASP A 50 -2.71 4.42 -4.94
N MET A 51 -1.40 4.36 -4.69
CA MET A 51 -0.40 4.23 -5.75
C MET A 51 -0.54 2.92 -6.51
N ILE A 52 -0.68 1.79 -5.81
CA ILE A 52 -0.90 0.48 -6.43
C ILE A 52 -2.16 0.52 -7.32
N ARG A 53 -3.25 1.14 -6.84
CA ARG A 53 -4.49 1.30 -7.60
C ARG A 53 -4.28 2.13 -8.86
N MET A 54 -3.61 3.28 -8.73
CA MET A 54 -3.32 4.17 -9.87
C MET A 54 -2.41 3.50 -10.91
N GLU A 55 -1.40 2.74 -10.50
CA GLU A 55 -0.54 1.97 -11.41
C GLU A 55 -1.34 0.95 -12.23
N GLU A 56 -2.35 0.34 -11.63
CA GLU A 56 -3.22 -0.64 -12.29
C GLU A 56 -4.39 0.02 -13.04
N GLY A 57 -4.42 1.36 -13.14
CA GLY A 57 -5.45 2.12 -13.86
C GLY A 57 -6.75 2.36 -13.07
N TYR A 58 -6.78 2.05 -11.78
CA TYR A 58 -7.92 2.30 -10.90
C TYR A 58 -7.84 3.67 -10.25
N LYS A 59 -9.01 4.22 -9.90
CA LYS A 59 -9.10 5.43 -9.08
C LYS A 59 -8.61 5.16 -7.65
N PRO A 60 -7.96 6.13 -7.00
CA PRO A 60 -7.61 6.03 -5.58
C PRO A 60 -8.87 5.75 -4.74
N LEU A 61 -8.68 5.15 -3.57
CA LEU A 61 -9.70 5.01 -2.55
C LEU A 61 -10.22 6.41 -2.24
N ASN A 62 -11.43 6.71 -2.71
CA ASN A 62 -12.05 8.02 -2.60
C ASN A 62 -12.30 8.32 -1.11
N ARG A 63 -11.30 8.88 -0.45
CA ARG A 63 -11.36 9.35 0.94
C ARG A 63 -12.11 10.67 0.91
N LYS A 64 -13.44 10.62 0.97
CA LYS A 64 -14.21 11.81 1.30
C LYS A 64 -13.72 12.31 2.66
N LYS A 65 -13.22 13.54 2.64
CA LYS A 65 -12.73 14.31 3.77
C LYS A 65 -13.86 14.58 4.75
#